data_AF-A0A3C0GEQ9-F1
#
_entry.id   AF-A0A3C0GEQ9-F1
#
_cell.length_a   1.000
_cell.length_b   1.000
_cell.length_c   1.000
_cell.angle_alpha   90.00
_cell.angle_beta   90.00
_cell.angle_gamma   90.00
#
_symmetry.space_group_name_H-M   'P 1'
#
loop_
_entity.id
_entity.type
_entity.pdbx_description
1 polymer ?
#
loop_
_entity_poly.entity_id
_entity_poly.type
_entity_poly.pdbx_seq_one_letter_code
_entity_poly.pdbx_strand_id
1 'polypeptide(L)'
;MGNRAVITIKENDVPKEDWNSLYLHWNGGRDSVEPFLHVAKLYGIRCNDDSSYAIARLSQLIGNTLGGTLSVGVGAYKCLDTNNWDNGTYIIEDWEIVEREYFEGKEQQEHNFDELVEQIRNVNDGVFGYIEENEDA
;
A
#
# COMPACT_ATOMS: atom_id res chain seq x y z
N MET A 1 4.57 9.54 -18.79
CA MET A 1 5.39 9.01 -17.68
C MET A 1 4.41 8.47 -16.66
N GLY A 2 4.63 7.27 -16.15
CA GLY A 2 3.77 6.65 -15.14
C GLY A 2 4.60 6.22 -13.94
N ASN A 3 3.99 6.25 -12.76
CA ASN A 3 4.50 5.60 -11.56
C ASN A 3 3.32 4.87 -10.91
N ARG A 4 2.81 3.86 -11.63
CA ARG A 4 1.62 3.11 -11.26
C ARG A 4 1.98 1.80 -10.59
N ALA A 5 1.07 1.33 -9.74
CA ALA A 5 1.10 -0.01 -9.18
C ALA A 5 -0.30 -0.49 -8.84
N VAL A 6 -0.44 -1.79 -8.64
CA VAL A 6 -1.55 -2.38 -7.89
C VAL A 6 -0.99 -3.03 -6.63
N ILE A 7 -1.66 -2.85 -5.49
CA ILE A 7 -1.39 -3.55 -4.23
C ILE A 7 -2.59 -4.47 -3.98
N THR A 8 -2.37 -5.76 -3.81
CA THR A 8 -3.44 -6.74 -3.56
C THR A 8 -3.18 -7.53 -2.30
N ILE A 9 -4.22 -7.79 -1.51
CA ILE A 9 -4.12 -8.64 -0.31
C ILE A 9 -4.38 -10.08 -0.74
N LYS A 10 -3.42 -10.97 -0.47
CA LYS A 10 -3.55 -12.39 -0.75
C LYS A 10 -4.61 -13.02 0.16
N GLU A 11 -5.52 -13.78 -0.42
CA GLU A 11 -6.56 -14.51 0.32
C GLU A 11 -6.51 -16.00 -0.08
N ASN A 12 -6.48 -16.89 0.92
CA ASN A 12 -6.30 -18.33 0.67
C ASN A 12 -7.55 -19.01 0.10
N ASP A 13 -8.74 -18.55 0.51
CA ASP A 13 -10.03 -19.17 0.16
C ASP A 13 -10.81 -18.37 -0.89
N VAL A 14 -10.21 -17.33 -1.46
CA VAL A 14 -10.82 -16.47 -2.49
C VAL A 14 -10.00 -16.60 -3.78
N PRO A 15 -10.64 -16.81 -4.95
CA PRO A 15 -9.95 -16.77 -6.23
C PRO A 15 -9.22 -15.45 -6.43
N LYS A 16 -8.00 -15.51 -6.98
CA LYS A 16 -7.14 -14.34 -7.14
C LYS A 16 -7.80 -13.20 -7.91
N GLU A 17 -8.64 -13.53 -8.90
CA GLU A 17 -9.33 -12.53 -9.70
C GLU A 17 -10.25 -11.62 -8.87
N ASP A 18 -10.71 -12.12 -7.72
CA ASP A 18 -11.63 -11.44 -6.81
C ASP A 18 -10.94 -10.84 -5.57
N TRP A 19 -9.62 -10.96 -5.44
CA TRP A 19 -8.87 -10.36 -4.31
C TRP A 19 -9.06 -8.85 -4.24
N ASN A 20 -9.31 -8.34 -3.03
CA ASN A 20 -9.41 -6.91 -2.78
C ASN A 20 -8.08 -6.21 -3.05
N SER A 21 -8.11 -5.19 -3.90
CA SER A 21 -6.93 -4.55 -4.44
C SER A 21 -7.06 -3.02 -4.50
N LEU A 22 -5.92 -2.36 -4.49
CA LEU A 22 -5.77 -0.90 -4.54
C LEU A 22 -4.85 -0.53 -5.71
N TYR A 23 -5.30 0.36 -6.58
CA TYR A 23 -4.52 0.98 -7.64
C TYR A 23 -3.88 2.28 -7.13
N LEU A 24 -2.64 2.52 -7.56
CA LEU A 24 -1.84 3.71 -7.25
C LEU A 24 -1.40 4.45 -8.52
N HIS A 25 -1.47 5.79 -8.47
CA HIS A 25 -0.87 6.69 -9.46
C HIS A 25 -0.80 8.14 -8.93
N TRP A 26 0.24 8.58 -8.24
CA TRP A 26 1.63 8.19 -8.38
C TRP A 26 2.10 7.33 -7.19
N ASN A 27 3.41 7.22 -6.98
CA ASN A 27 4.03 6.50 -5.85
C ASN A 27 3.80 4.97 -5.87
N GLY A 28 3.78 4.38 -7.06
CA GLY A 28 3.76 2.93 -7.23
C GLY A 28 5.11 2.24 -7.01
N GLY A 29 6.21 2.98 -6.87
CA GLY A 29 7.55 2.44 -6.63
C GLY A 29 7.65 1.65 -5.32
N ARG A 30 8.52 0.63 -5.28
CA ARG A 30 8.72 -0.19 -4.06
C ARG A 30 9.21 0.67 -2.89
N ASP A 31 10.03 1.67 -3.17
CA ASP A 31 10.52 2.69 -2.24
C ASP A 31 9.42 3.58 -1.64
N SER A 32 8.23 3.61 -2.23
CA SER A 32 7.01 4.22 -1.65
C SER A 32 6.07 3.19 -1.01
N VAL A 33 5.89 2.05 -1.67
CA VAL A 33 4.94 1.01 -1.23
C VAL A 33 5.37 0.41 0.12
N GLU A 34 6.66 0.11 0.31
CA GLU A 34 7.15 -0.49 1.57
C GLU A 34 6.90 0.42 2.79
N PRO A 35 7.20 1.73 2.77
CA PRO A 35 6.80 2.64 3.85
C PRO A 35 5.30 2.67 4.16
N PHE A 36 4.42 2.63 3.15
CA PHE A 36 2.98 2.58 3.39
C PHE A 36 2.55 1.29 4.09
N LEU A 37 3.08 0.15 3.64
CA LEU A 37 2.78 -1.15 4.26
C LEU A 37 3.33 -1.22 5.69
N HIS A 38 4.54 -0.69 5.91
CA HIS A 38 5.15 -0.59 7.23
C HIS A 38 4.27 0.19 8.21
N VAL A 39 3.79 1.38 7.81
CA VAL A 39 2.92 2.18 8.67
C VAL A 39 1.56 1.51 8.87
N ALA A 40 1.02 0.84 7.86
CA ALA A 40 -0.22 0.08 8.01
C ALA A 40 -0.09 -1.03 9.08
N LYS A 41 1.05 -1.72 9.09
CA LYS A 41 1.40 -2.71 10.13
C LYS A 41 1.57 -2.06 11.50
N LEU A 42 2.31 -0.95 11.57
CA LEU A 42 2.56 -0.19 12.79
C LEU A 42 1.26 0.26 13.46
N TYR A 43 0.28 0.70 12.68
CA TYR A 43 -1.03 1.12 13.18
C TYR A 43 -1.97 -0.06 13.52
N GLY A 44 -1.53 -1.30 13.35
CA GLY A 44 -2.34 -2.48 13.61
C GLY A 44 -3.56 -2.59 12.68
N ILE A 45 -3.46 -2.06 11.45
CA ILE A 45 -4.52 -2.24 10.46
C ILE A 45 -4.62 -3.75 10.16
N ARG A 46 -5.83 -4.30 10.20
CA ARG A 46 -6.06 -5.71 9.87
C ARG A 46 -5.68 -5.96 8.41
N CYS A 47 -4.92 -7.02 8.16
CA CYS A 47 -4.50 -7.43 6.81
C CYS A 47 -5.37 -8.59 6.30
N ASN A 48 -4.84 -9.81 6.27
CA ASN A 48 -5.46 -10.96 5.59
C ASN A 48 -6.77 -11.45 6.22
N ASP A 49 -6.99 -11.22 7.51
CA ASP A 49 -8.25 -11.61 8.20
C ASP A 49 -9.48 -10.85 7.68
N ASP A 50 -9.28 -9.67 7.10
CA ASP A 50 -10.33 -8.85 6.49
C ASP A 50 -9.71 -7.96 5.39
N SER A 51 -9.47 -8.57 4.23
CA SER A 51 -8.85 -7.91 3.07
C SER A 51 -9.61 -6.66 2.61
N SER A 52 -10.94 -6.65 2.77
CA SER A 52 -11.78 -5.50 2.43
C SER A 52 -11.49 -4.30 3.34
N TYR A 53 -11.36 -4.55 4.65
CA TYR A 53 -11.00 -3.54 5.63
C TYR A 53 -9.55 -3.10 5.51
N ALA A 54 -8.64 -4.04 5.19
CA ALA A 54 -7.25 -3.76 4.90
C ALA A 54 -7.12 -2.73 3.77
N ILE A 55 -7.76 -2.99 2.62
CA ILE A 55 -7.75 -2.09 1.46
C ILE A 55 -8.44 -0.76 1.77
N ALA A 56 -9.55 -0.76 2.48
CA ALA A 56 -10.24 0.49 2.85
C ALA A 56 -9.35 1.40 3.72
N ARG A 57 -8.66 0.84 4.71
CA ARG A 57 -7.78 1.62 5.59
C ARG A 57 -6.45 1.97 4.96
N LEU A 58 -5.90 1.10 4.11
CA LEU A 58 -4.73 1.44 3.28
C LEU A 58 -5.08 2.59 2.31
N SER A 59 -6.27 2.58 1.70
CA SER A 59 -6.75 3.67 0.86
C SER A 59 -6.89 4.98 1.63
N GLN A 60 -7.34 4.94 2.88
CA GLN A 60 -7.38 6.13 3.73
C GLN A 60 -5.96 6.62 4.06
N LEU A 61 -5.07 5.73 4.49
CA LEU A 61 -3.68 6.05 4.83
C LEU A 61 -2.97 6.76 3.66
N ILE A 62 -3.03 6.16 2.48
CA ILE A 62 -2.42 6.69 1.26
C ILE A 62 -3.14 7.97 0.81
N GLY A 63 -4.48 7.98 0.83
CA GLY A 63 -5.28 9.13 0.42
C GLY A 63 -5.03 10.37 1.28
N ASN A 64 -4.82 10.21 2.58
CA ASN A 64 -4.42 11.30 3.47
C ASN A 64 -3.04 11.85 3.11
N THR A 65 -2.08 10.96 2.81
CA THR A 65 -0.70 11.36 2.49
C THR A 65 -0.59 12.06 1.14
N LEU A 66 -1.26 11.54 0.10
CA LEU A 66 -1.17 12.09 -1.26
C LEU A 66 -2.15 13.26 -1.49
N GLY A 67 -3.31 13.24 -0.82
CA GLY A 67 -4.40 14.19 -1.04
C GLY A 67 -4.98 14.14 -2.45
N GLY A 68 -5.71 15.20 -2.82
CA GLY A 68 -6.27 15.38 -4.16
C GLY A 68 -7.53 14.54 -4.45
N THR A 69 -7.87 14.42 -5.74
CA THR A 69 -9.06 13.68 -6.24
C THR A 69 -8.70 12.59 -7.24
N LEU A 70 -7.41 12.29 -7.38
CA LEU A 70 -6.85 11.30 -8.28
C LEU A 70 -5.89 10.41 -7.46
N SER A 71 -5.24 9.46 -8.11
CA SER A 71 -4.13 8.66 -7.55
C SER A 71 -4.43 7.39 -6.78
N VAL A 72 -5.65 7.18 -6.31
CA VAL A 72 -6.04 5.93 -5.63
C VAL A 72 -7.33 5.39 -6.23
N GLY A 73 -7.37 4.09 -6.50
CA GLY A 73 -8.56 3.37 -6.93
C GLY A 73 -8.70 2.06 -6.17
N VAL A 74 -9.93 1.59 -5.94
CA VAL A 74 -10.19 0.33 -5.23
C VAL A 74 -11.05 -0.58 -6.11
N GLY A 75 -10.72 -1.87 -6.14
CA GLY A 75 -11.48 -2.86 -6.88
C GLY A 75 -10.94 -4.27 -6.69
N ALA A 76 -11.64 -5.25 -7.27
CA ALA A 76 -11.12 -6.61 -7.40
C ALA A 76 -9.88 -6.62 -8.31
N TYR A 77 -8.93 -7.52 -8.07
CA TYR A 77 -7.69 -7.68 -8.84
C TYR A 77 -7.93 -7.64 -10.36
N LYS A 78 -8.93 -8.38 -10.86
CA LYS A 78 -9.27 -8.46 -12.29
C LYS A 78 -9.74 -7.14 -12.92
N CYS A 79 -10.14 -6.18 -12.10
CA CYS A 79 -10.69 -4.89 -12.53
C CYS A 79 -9.63 -3.78 -12.56
N LEU A 80 -8.41 -4.03 -12.10
CA LEU A 80 -7.36 -3.02 -11.97
C LEU A 80 -6.25 -3.17 -13.03
N ASP A 81 -5.46 -2.11 -13.20
CA ASP A 81 -4.32 -2.02 -14.13
C ASP A 81 -3.10 -2.81 -13.59
N THR A 82 -3.20 -4.14 -13.58
CA THR A 82 -2.18 -5.04 -12.97
C THR A 82 -0.90 -5.13 -13.78
N ASN A 83 -0.99 -5.22 -15.11
CA ASN A 83 0.13 -5.11 -16.04
C ASN A 83 0.28 -3.67 -16.55
N ASN A 84 0.62 -2.78 -15.62
CA ASN A 84 0.70 -1.34 -15.88
C ASN A 84 1.97 -0.88 -16.60
N TRP A 85 2.93 -1.75 -16.89
CA TRP A 85 4.24 -1.39 -17.49
C TRP A 85 5.14 -0.48 -16.63
N ASP A 86 4.75 -0.22 -15.38
CA ASP A 86 5.53 0.54 -14.41
C ASP A 86 6.03 -0.43 -13.32
N ASN A 87 5.33 -0.49 -12.17
CA ASN A 87 5.75 -1.28 -11.01
C ASN A 87 5.01 -2.62 -10.89
N GLY A 88 4.08 -2.91 -11.79
CA GLY A 88 3.32 -4.16 -11.79
C GLY A 88 2.36 -4.24 -10.60
N THR A 89 2.21 -5.45 -10.06
CA THR A 89 1.31 -5.74 -8.93
C THR A 89 2.07 -6.34 -7.75
N TYR A 90 1.95 -5.73 -6.59
CA TYR A 90 2.47 -6.24 -5.32
C TYR A 90 1.43 -7.11 -4.64
N ILE A 91 1.82 -8.33 -4.29
CA ILE A 91 0.97 -9.28 -3.55
C ILE A 91 1.42 -9.26 -2.09
N ILE A 92 0.49 -8.92 -1.21
CA ILE A 92 0.75 -8.63 0.19
C ILE A 92 0.18 -9.72 1.10
N GLU A 93 0.98 -10.12 2.08
CA GLU A 93 0.58 -10.99 3.20
C GLU A 93 1.22 -10.45 4.48
N ASP A 94 0.41 -10.24 5.53
CA ASP A 94 0.82 -9.60 6.79
C ASP A 94 1.60 -8.27 6.62
N TRP A 95 1.13 -7.44 5.69
CA TRP A 95 1.78 -6.18 5.29
C TRP A 95 3.20 -6.32 4.74
N GLU A 96 3.60 -7.52 4.34
CA GLU A 96 4.87 -7.77 3.64
C GLU A 96 4.60 -8.06 2.16
N ILE A 97 5.50 -7.62 1.28
CA ILE A 97 5.46 -7.99 -0.14
C ILE A 97 5.98 -9.42 -0.28
N VAL A 98 5.08 -10.39 -0.51
CA VAL A 98 5.45 -11.80 -0.66
C VAL A 98 5.69 -12.21 -2.10
N GLU A 99 5.09 -11.51 -3.06
CA GLU A 99 5.27 -11.73 -4.48
C GLU A 99 5.06 -10.43 -5.27
N ARG A 100 5.61 -10.39 -6.49
CA ARG A 100 5.43 -9.27 -7.41
C ARG A 100 5.22 -9.79 -8.83
N GLU A 101 4.13 -9.35 -9.46
CA GLU A 101 3.79 -9.70 -10.83
C GLU A 101 3.99 -8.52 -11.78
N TYR A 102 4.20 -8.82 -13.05
CA TYR A 102 4.29 -7.83 -14.15
C TYR A 102 5.34 -6.74 -13.92
N PHE A 103 6.43 -7.09 -13.24
CA PHE A 103 7.57 -6.23 -13.03
C PHE A 103 8.84 -6.82 -13.67
N GLU A 104 9.33 -6.15 -14.70
CA GLU A 104 10.57 -6.50 -15.40
C GLU A 104 11.63 -5.39 -15.30
N GLY A 105 11.33 -4.34 -14.53
CA GLY A 105 12.12 -3.12 -14.41
C GLY A 105 13.21 -3.18 -13.33
N LYS A 106 13.77 -2.00 -13.03
CA LYS A 106 14.64 -1.78 -11.88
C LYS A 106 13.87 -1.05 -10.81
N GLU A 107 14.18 -1.35 -9.55
CA GLU A 107 13.57 -0.66 -8.42
C GLU A 107 13.90 0.84 -8.46
N GLN A 108 12.89 1.63 -8.13
CA GLN A 108 13.04 3.06 -7.87
C GLN A 108 13.79 3.27 -6.55
N GLN A 109 14.52 4.38 -6.47
CA GLN A 109 15.26 4.82 -5.28
C GLN A 109 15.14 6.33 -5.12
N GLU A 110 13.94 6.85 -5.33
CA GLU A 110 13.60 8.28 -5.22
C GLU A 110 13.25 8.65 -3.78
N HIS A 111 12.73 7.70 -3.00
CA HIS A 111 12.30 7.92 -1.62
C HIS A 111 13.21 7.18 -0.62
N ASN A 112 13.68 7.91 0.40
CA ASN A 112 14.27 7.29 1.58
C ASN A 112 13.17 6.70 2.46
N PHE A 113 13.38 5.48 2.96
CA PHE A 113 12.39 4.75 3.75
C PHE A 113 11.99 5.51 5.02
N ASP A 114 12.95 5.88 5.86
CA ASP A 114 12.70 6.51 7.16
C ASP A 114 12.06 7.89 7.01
N GLU A 115 12.55 8.69 6.04
CA GLU A 115 11.98 10.00 5.75
C GLU A 115 10.52 9.90 5.26
N LEU A 116 10.20 8.91 4.43
CA LEU A 116 8.84 8.72 3.94
C LEU A 116 7.91 8.16 5.04
N VAL A 117 8.40 7.26 5.90
CA VAL A 117 7.66 6.81 7.08
C VAL A 117 7.32 8.00 7.99
N GLU A 118 8.29 8.87 8.28
CA GLU A 118 8.06 10.08 9.08
C GLU A 118 7.00 10.99 8.43
N GLN A 119 7.07 11.21 7.12
CA GLN A 119 6.08 12.00 6.38
C GLN A 119 4.67 11.40 6.44
N ILE A 120 4.54 10.08 6.25
CA ILE A 120 3.25 9.38 6.34
C ILE A 120 2.68 9.55 7.76
N ARG A 121 3.51 9.34 8.79
CA ARG A 121 3.10 9.42 10.20
C ARG A 121 2.69 10.84 10.62
N ASN A 122 3.43 11.86 10.18
CA ASN A 122 3.11 13.26 10.44
C ASN A 122 1.69 13.65 10.02
N VAL A 123 1.16 13.02 8.97
CA VAL A 123 -0.20 13.26 8.49
C VAL A 123 -1.22 12.32 9.15
N ASN A 124 -0.83 11.09 9.47
CA ASN A 124 -1.78 10.02 9.81
C ASN A 124 -1.85 9.65 11.29
N ASP A 125 -0.84 9.93 12.12
CA ASP A 125 -0.81 9.49 13.53
C ASP A 125 -2.10 9.94 14.27
N GLY A 126 -2.45 11.23 14.15
CA GLY A 126 -3.67 11.78 14.76
C GLY A 126 -4.97 11.29 14.12
N VAL A 127 -4.96 10.90 12.84
CA VAL A 127 -6.15 10.39 12.13
C VAL A 127 -6.46 8.95 12.54
N PHE A 128 -5.42 8.14 12.72
CA PHE A 128 -5.53 6.75 13.14
C PHE A 128 -5.49 6.59 14.67
N GLY A 129 -5.26 7.67 15.41
CA GLY A 129 -5.18 7.64 16.87
C GLY A 129 -3.95 6.90 17.39
N TYR A 130 -2.89 6.82 16.56
CA TYR A 130 -1.63 6.22 16.95
C TYR A 130 -0.88 7.14 17.90
N ILE A 131 -0.40 6.59 19.01
CA ILE A 131 0.46 7.28 19.98
C ILE A 131 1.72 6.45 20.06
N GLU A 132 2.85 7.07 19.74
CA GLU A 132 4.15 6.42 19.94
C GLU A 132 4.40 6.26 21.43
N GLU A 133 4.41 5.01 21.89
CA GLU A 133 4.86 4.70 23.23
C GLU A 133 6.37 4.95 23.27
N ASN A 134 6.79 6.01 23.97
CA ASN A 134 8.20 6.19 24.26
C ASN A 134 8.65 5.02 25.14
N GLU A 135 9.58 4.18 24.66
CA GLU A 135 10.16 3.07 25.42
C GLU A 135 10.99 3.51 26.65
N ASP A 136 11.05 4.81 26.95
CA ASP A 136 11.74 5.37 28.11
C ASP A 136 10.75 6.06 29.08
N ALA A 137 10.17 5.27 29.99
CA ALA A 137 9.58 5.73 31.25
C ALA A 137 9.96 4.80 32.41
#